data_AF-A0A1C7YYW7-F1
#
_entry.id   AF-A0A1C7YYW7-F1
#
_cell.length_a   1.000
_cell.length_b   1.000
_cell.length_c   1.000
_cell.angle_alpha   90.00
_cell.angle_beta   90.00
_cell.angle_gamma   90.00
#
_symmetry.space_group_name_H-M   'P 1'
#
loop_
_entity.id
_entity.type
_entity.pdbx_description
1 polymer ?
#
loop_
_entity_poly.entity_id
_entity_poly.type
_entity_poly.pdbx_seq_one_letter_code
_entity_poly.pdbx_strand_id
1 'polypeptide(L)'
;MALVGKRGGRNFGYGRQLSYAGPQALRDLFGGGHYGTVKAHSDRWLAFVRWCRSEDGPGINDARQIDRQTLLDYAEHLRHLVERSDLAIATAQNRLSSVNRTLTALRGDPYVKVPSPSKALGMRRTSVRRSVPQGQDREHVKRVLEVLCAHQQPR
;
A
#
# COMPACT_ATOMS: atom_id res chain seq x y z
N MET A 1 22.64 -0.57 9.44
CA MET A 1 23.57 0.39 8.83
C MET A 1 22.97 0.88 7.53
N ALA A 2 22.70 2.19 7.41
CA ALA A 2 22.20 2.76 6.16
C ALA A 2 23.31 2.69 5.11
N LEU A 3 23.04 2.05 3.98
CA LEU A 3 23.95 2.03 2.83
C LEU A 3 24.03 3.45 2.25
N VAL A 4 24.95 4.24 2.81
CA VAL A 4 25.49 5.45 2.19
C VAL A 4 26.40 4.98 1.07
N GLY A 5 25.86 4.83 -0.13
CA GLY A 5 26.66 4.44 -1.29
C GLY A 5 25.85 4.15 -2.55
N LYS A 6 25.98 5.07 -3.53
CA LYS A 6 25.65 4.90 -4.97
C LYS A 6 24.16 4.85 -5.36
N ARG A 7 23.43 5.95 -5.19
CA ARG A 7 22.06 6.11 -5.71
C ARG A 7 21.95 6.68 -7.14
N GLY A 8 22.99 6.54 -7.94
CA GLY A 8 22.95 6.92 -9.36
C GLY A 8 22.33 5.85 -10.27
N GLY A 9 22.27 4.59 -9.82
CA GLY A 9 21.80 3.47 -10.65
C GLY A 9 20.27 3.37 -10.78
N ARG A 10 19.81 2.54 -11.72
CA ARG A 10 18.39 2.19 -11.91
C ARG A 10 17.74 1.81 -10.57
N ASN A 11 16.53 2.31 -10.32
CA ASN A 11 15.81 2.13 -9.05
C ASN A 11 16.65 2.47 -7.81
N PHE A 12 17.55 3.47 -7.91
CA PHE A 12 18.45 3.89 -6.84
C PHE A 12 19.35 2.75 -6.30
N GLY A 13 19.65 1.76 -7.15
CA GLY A 13 20.54 0.64 -6.80
C GLY A 13 19.82 -0.59 -6.23
N TYR A 14 18.50 -0.53 -6.02
CA TYR A 14 17.72 -1.64 -5.43
C TYR A 14 17.38 -2.78 -6.40
N GLY A 15 17.85 -2.71 -7.65
CA GLY A 15 17.72 -3.78 -8.65
C GLY A 15 17.04 -3.36 -9.94
N ARG A 16 16.88 -4.31 -10.87
CA ARG A 16 16.39 -4.02 -12.24
C ARG A 16 14.89 -3.74 -12.31
N GLN A 17 14.09 -4.43 -11.50
CA GLN A 17 12.62 -4.36 -11.59
C GLN A 17 12.04 -3.48 -10.49
N LEU A 18 11.11 -2.61 -10.85
CA LEU A 18 10.40 -1.74 -9.90
C LEU A 18 9.62 -2.53 -8.85
N SER A 19 9.05 -3.67 -9.25
CA SER A 19 8.36 -4.63 -8.38
C SER A 19 9.25 -5.26 -7.32
N TYR A 20 10.54 -5.40 -7.60
CA TYR A 20 11.53 -5.92 -6.64
C TYR A 20 12.13 -4.81 -5.78
N ALA A 21 12.45 -3.67 -6.40
CA ALA A 21 13.14 -2.57 -5.75
C ALA A 21 12.36 -1.97 -4.57
N GLY A 22 11.06 -1.73 -4.74
CA GLY A 22 10.23 -1.13 -3.69
C GLY A 22 10.17 -1.97 -2.40
N PRO A 23 9.81 -3.26 -2.45
CA PRO A 23 9.85 -4.14 -1.28
C PRO A 23 11.22 -4.21 -0.62
N GLN A 24 12.32 -4.22 -1.41
CA GLN A 24 13.66 -4.25 -0.85
C GLN A 24 14.00 -2.96 -0.09
N ALA A 25 13.69 -1.79 -0.67
CA ALA A 25 13.87 -0.52 0.00
C ALA A 25 13.02 -0.40 1.29
N LEU A 26 11.81 -0.96 1.29
CA LEU A 26 10.97 -1.01 2.49
C LEU A 26 11.58 -1.90 3.59
N ARG A 27 12.14 -3.07 3.25
CA ARG A 27 12.84 -3.93 4.21
C ARG A 27 14.04 -3.21 4.82
N ASP A 28 14.84 -2.54 4.00
CA ASP A 28 15.99 -1.77 4.46
C ASP A 28 15.57 -0.59 5.36
N LEU A 29 14.47 0.09 5.01
CA LEU A 29 13.94 1.22 5.79
C LEU A 29 13.42 0.80 7.17
N PHE A 30 12.65 -0.28 7.24
CA PHE A 30 12.02 -0.70 8.49
C PHE A 30 12.93 -1.61 9.33
N GLY A 31 13.93 -2.27 8.72
CA GLY A 31 14.76 -3.26 9.40
C GLY A 31 13.99 -4.55 9.73
N GLY A 32 14.51 -5.32 10.70
CA GLY A 32 13.89 -6.57 11.15
C GLY A 32 12.63 -6.35 12.00
N GLY A 33 11.75 -7.35 12.06
CA GLY A 33 10.59 -7.38 12.97
C GLY A 33 9.31 -6.69 12.47
N HIS A 34 9.37 -5.85 11.44
CA HIS A 34 8.22 -5.12 10.89
C HIS A 34 7.57 -5.80 9.67
N TYR A 35 7.50 -7.13 9.66
CA TYR A 35 7.09 -7.92 8.50
C TYR A 35 5.69 -7.56 7.98
N GLY A 36 4.72 -7.36 8.88
CA GLY A 36 3.35 -6.98 8.52
C GLY A 36 3.29 -5.61 7.83
N THR A 37 4.03 -4.62 8.36
CA THR A 37 4.11 -3.28 7.79
C THR A 37 4.79 -3.29 6.43
N VAL A 38 5.93 -4.00 6.32
CA VAL A 38 6.65 -4.17 5.05
C VAL A 38 5.76 -4.83 4.01
N LYS A 39 5.05 -5.92 4.39
CA LYS A 39 4.12 -6.61 3.49
C LYS A 39 3.01 -5.67 3.03
N ALA A 40 2.35 -4.98 3.94
CA ALA A 40 1.24 -4.10 3.61
C ALA A 40 1.65 -2.95 2.67
N HIS A 41 2.83 -2.35 2.86
CA HIS A 41 3.35 -1.35 1.93
C HIS A 41 3.79 -1.98 0.60
N SER A 42 4.41 -3.16 0.64
CA SER A 42 4.84 -3.88 -0.57
C SER A 42 3.66 -4.25 -1.46
N ASP A 43 2.57 -4.79 -0.90
CA ASP A 43 1.37 -5.17 -1.65
C ASP A 43 0.75 -3.96 -2.37
N ARG A 44 0.70 -2.81 -1.68
CA ARG A 44 0.17 -1.55 -2.24
C ARG A 44 1.12 -0.93 -3.26
N TRP A 45 2.43 -1.04 -3.05
CA TRP A 45 3.43 -0.68 -4.05
C TRP A 45 3.30 -1.52 -5.31
N LEU A 46 3.12 -2.84 -5.18
CA LEU A 46 2.93 -3.73 -6.33
C LEU A 46 1.66 -3.39 -7.12
N ALA A 47 0.61 -2.90 -6.46
CA ALA A 47 -0.57 -2.37 -7.16
C ALA A 47 -0.22 -1.16 -8.03
N PHE A 48 0.60 -0.23 -7.52
CA PHE A 48 1.12 0.90 -8.30
C PHE A 48 2.00 0.43 -9.45
N VAL A 49 2.92 -0.52 -9.23
CA VAL A 49 3.77 -1.07 -10.29
C VAL A 49 2.97 -1.78 -11.38
N ARG A 50 1.87 -2.47 -11.02
CA ARG A 50 0.96 -3.06 -12.00
C ARG A 50 0.28 -1.98 -12.85
N TRP A 51 -0.20 -0.90 -12.24
CA TRP A 51 -0.70 0.26 -12.99
C TRP A 51 0.38 0.88 -13.88
N CYS A 52 1.62 1.05 -13.40
CA CYS A 52 2.70 1.56 -14.25
C CYS A 52 2.95 0.72 -15.51
N ARG A 53 2.55 -0.56 -15.52
CA ARG A 53 2.73 -1.50 -16.63
C ARG A 53 1.45 -1.75 -17.43
N SER A 54 0.30 -1.20 -17.02
CA SER A 54 -0.94 -1.33 -17.77
C SER A 54 -0.98 -0.40 -18.98
N GLU A 55 -1.97 -0.58 -19.85
CA GLU A 55 -2.21 0.28 -21.02
C GLU A 55 -2.41 1.75 -20.62
N ASP A 56 -3.12 2.00 -19.52
CA ASP A 56 -3.33 3.35 -18.95
C ASP A 56 -2.14 3.87 -18.14
N GLY A 57 -1.04 3.13 -18.11
CA GLY A 57 0.14 3.40 -17.28
C GLY A 57 1.29 4.00 -18.08
N PRO A 58 2.22 4.73 -17.43
CA PRO A 58 3.35 5.37 -18.11
C PRO A 58 4.46 4.42 -18.59
N GLY A 59 4.32 3.10 -18.45
CA GLY A 59 5.35 2.12 -18.83
C GLY A 59 6.62 2.15 -17.96
N ILE A 60 6.58 2.79 -16.78
CA ILE A 60 7.76 3.03 -15.95
C ILE A 60 8.21 1.76 -15.23
N ASN A 61 9.50 1.45 -15.32
CA ASN A 61 10.14 0.38 -14.54
C ASN A 61 11.46 0.84 -13.88
N ASP A 62 11.68 2.14 -13.82
CA ASP A 62 12.78 2.79 -13.09
C ASP A 62 12.23 3.90 -12.18
N ALA A 63 12.40 3.74 -10.87
CA ALA A 63 11.87 4.68 -9.88
C ALA A 63 12.41 6.12 -10.01
N ARG A 64 13.53 6.32 -10.71
CA ARG A 64 14.09 7.64 -11.00
C ARG A 64 13.23 8.47 -11.96
N GLN A 65 12.42 7.80 -12.78
CA GLN A 65 11.51 8.43 -13.74
C GLN A 65 10.17 8.84 -13.11
N ILE A 66 9.88 8.38 -11.89
CA ILE A 66 8.65 8.73 -11.18
C ILE A 66 8.78 10.16 -10.67
N ASP A 67 7.91 11.02 -11.17
CA ASP A 67 7.82 12.42 -10.79
C ASP A 67 6.46 12.74 -10.14
N ARG A 68 6.18 14.04 -9.92
CA ARG A 68 4.92 14.45 -9.31
C ARG A 68 3.73 14.23 -10.24
N GLN A 69 3.91 14.36 -11.56
CA GLN A 69 2.83 14.15 -12.52
C GLN A 69 2.39 12.69 -12.51
N THR A 70 3.34 11.75 -12.55
CA THR A 70 3.10 10.31 -12.42
C THR A 70 2.24 9.98 -11.19
N LEU A 71 2.46 10.68 -10.09
CA LEU A 71 1.71 10.48 -8.84
C LEU A 71 0.30 11.09 -8.88
N LEU A 72 0.10 12.19 -9.61
CA LEU A 72 -1.21 12.79 -9.85
C LEU A 72 -2.03 11.90 -10.78
N ASP A 73 -1.43 11.40 -11.86
CA ASP A 73 -2.09 10.48 -12.80
C ASP A 73 -2.51 9.19 -12.10
N TYR A 74 -1.67 8.66 -11.20
CA TYR A 74 -2.06 7.51 -10.39
C TYR A 74 -3.18 7.85 -9.39
N ALA A 75 -3.21 9.07 -8.84
CA ALA A 75 -4.31 9.49 -7.98
C ALA A 75 -5.63 9.57 -8.78
N GLU A 76 -5.60 10.07 -10.01
CA GLU A 76 -6.76 10.08 -10.91
C GLU A 76 -7.22 8.66 -11.27
N HIS A 77 -6.30 7.75 -11.61
CA HIS A 77 -6.62 6.34 -11.82
C HIS A 77 -7.32 5.72 -10.59
N LEU A 78 -6.77 5.94 -9.39
CA LEU A 78 -7.40 5.47 -8.15
C LEU A 78 -8.76 6.11 -7.89
N ARG A 79 -8.94 7.37 -8.26
CA ARG A 79 -10.22 8.09 -8.15
C ARG A 79 -11.28 7.43 -9.02
N HIS A 80 -10.98 7.10 -10.27
CA HIS A 80 -11.91 6.39 -11.15
C HIS A 80 -12.30 5.00 -10.63
N LEU A 81 -11.35 4.24 -10.06
CA LEU A 81 -11.67 2.97 -9.41
C LEU A 81 -12.62 3.14 -8.22
N VAL A 82 -12.49 4.25 -7.48
CA VAL A 82 -13.41 4.56 -6.38
C VAL A 82 -14.78 4.97 -6.90
N GLU A 83 -14.86 5.81 -7.93
CA GLU A 83 -16.12 6.24 -8.56
C GLU A 83 -16.93 5.05 -9.09
N ARG A 84 -16.25 4.03 -9.61
CA ARG A 84 -16.85 2.77 -10.07
C ARG A 84 -17.16 1.77 -8.96
N SER A 85 -16.88 2.10 -7.69
CA SER A 85 -17.01 1.21 -6.53
C SER A 85 -16.10 -0.04 -6.54
N ASP A 86 -15.10 -0.09 -7.42
CA ASP A 86 -14.09 -1.15 -7.48
C ASP A 86 -13.05 -1.03 -6.34
N LEU A 87 -12.99 0.14 -5.69
CA LEU A 87 -12.04 0.43 -4.62
C LEU A 87 -12.65 1.35 -3.55
N ALA A 88 -12.45 1.03 -2.27
CA ALA A 88 -12.84 1.92 -1.18
C ALA A 88 -11.92 3.16 -1.10
N ILE A 89 -12.47 4.33 -0.76
CA ILE A 89 -11.73 5.60 -0.56
C ILE A 89 -10.53 5.42 0.38
N ALA A 90 -10.73 4.72 1.51
CA ALA A 90 -9.67 4.48 2.48
C ALA A 90 -8.53 3.64 1.89
N THR A 91 -8.85 2.67 1.04
CA THR A 91 -7.86 1.84 0.36
C THR A 91 -7.08 2.65 -0.68
N ALA A 92 -7.73 3.52 -1.45
CA ALA A 92 -7.08 4.44 -2.39
C ALA A 92 -6.09 5.37 -1.68
N GLN A 93 -6.51 6.00 -0.58
CA GLN A 93 -5.63 6.86 0.23
C GLN A 93 -4.43 6.08 0.81
N ASN A 94 -4.65 4.85 1.27
CA ASN A 94 -3.59 3.98 1.78
C ASN A 94 -2.60 3.54 0.68
N ARG A 95 -3.07 3.39 -0.58
CA ARG A 95 -2.19 3.12 -1.72
C ARG A 95 -1.28 4.32 -1.99
N LEU A 96 -1.82 5.53 -2.08
CA LEU A 96 -1.01 6.75 -2.28
C LEU A 96 -0.01 6.99 -1.15
N SER A 97 -0.42 6.82 0.11
CA SER A 97 0.50 6.97 1.25
C SER A 97 1.62 5.94 1.24
N SER A 98 1.34 4.71 0.79
CA SER A 98 2.35 3.68 0.62
C SER A 98 3.31 3.99 -0.52
N VAL A 99 2.83 4.49 -1.66
CA VAL A 99 3.68 4.94 -2.76
C VAL A 99 4.65 6.04 -2.29
N ASN A 100 4.16 7.04 -1.57
CA ASN A 100 5.01 8.07 -0.97
C ASN A 100 6.10 7.47 -0.06
N ARG A 101 5.71 6.52 0.81
CA ARG A 101 6.63 5.89 1.76
C ARG A 101 7.69 5.06 1.03
N THR A 102 7.31 4.29 0.02
CA THR A 102 8.23 3.48 -0.78
C THR A 102 9.16 4.34 -1.63
N LEU A 103 8.67 5.43 -2.23
CA LEU A 103 9.52 6.38 -2.94
C LEU A 103 10.53 7.04 -2.01
N THR A 104 10.11 7.46 -0.81
CA THR A 104 11.03 7.99 0.20
C THR A 104 12.10 6.96 0.57
N ALA A 105 11.73 5.68 0.68
CA ALA A 105 12.68 4.60 0.97
C ALA A 105 13.70 4.40 -0.17
N LEU A 106 13.23 4.34 -1.42
CA LEU A 106 14.05 4.16 -2.61
C LEU A 106 15.04 5.32 -2.80
N ARG A 107 14.53 6.55 -2.73
CA ARG A 107 15.29 7.79 -2.95
C ARG A 107 16.18 8.15 -1.76
N GLY A 108 15.67 7.88 -0.56
CA GLY A 108 16.12 8.40 0.74
C GLY A 108 15.95 9.90 0.91
N ASP A 109 15.07 10.52 0.13
CA ASP A 109 14.61 11.88 0.30
C ASP A 109 13.07 11.93 0.15
N PRO A 110 12.37 12.89 0.77
CA PRO A 110 10.91 13.00 0.69
C PRO A 110 10.42 13.97 -0.41
N TYR A 111 11.22 14.30 -1.42
CA TYR A 111 10.92 15.39 -2.37
C TYR A 111 9.83 15.05 -3.40
N VAL A 112 9.81 13.80 -3.86
CA VAL A 112 8.79 13.26 -4.77
C VAL A 112 7.72 12.53 -3.96
N LYS A 113 6.62 13.23 -3.66
CA LYS A 113 5.47 12.70 -2.94
C LYS A 113 4.20 13.47 -3.28
N VAL A 114 3.05 12.81 -3.07
CA VAL A 114 1.75 13.48 -2.95
C VAL A 114 1.62 14.06 -1.53
N PRO A 115 1.56 15.39 -1.34
CA PRO A 115 1.54 15.98 0.01
C PRO A 115 0.33 15.57 0.86
N SER A 116 -0.82 15.37 0.22
CA SER A 116 -2.06 14.97 0.89
C SER A 116 -2.84 13.99 0.02
N PRO A 117 -2.86 12.69 0.36
CA PRO A 117 -3.62 11.68 -0.39
C PRO A 117 -5.11 11.98 -0.51
N SER A 118 -5.73 12.54 0.53
CA SER A 118 -7.15 12.91 0.49
C SER A 118 -7.43 14.10 -0.43
N LYS A 119 -6.57 15.13 -0.42
CA LYS A 119 -6.70 16.27 -1.34
C LYS A 119 -6.43 15.85 -2.78
N ALA A 120 -5.41 15.03 -3.03
CA ALA A 120 -5.07 14.56 -4.37
C ALA A 120 -6.18 13.70 -4.99
N LEU A 121 -6.87 12.89 -4.19
CA LEU A 121 -8.04 12.14 -4.65
C LEU A 121 -9.31 12.99 -4.77
N GLY A 122 -9.33 14.22 -4.22
CA GLY A 122 -10.55 15.01 -4.07
C GLY A 122 -11.62 14.36 -3.17
N MET A 123 -11.24 13.35 -2.39
CA MET A 123 -12.16 12.49 -1.64
C MET A 123 -11.74 12.39 -0.18
N ARG A 124 -12.70 12.50 0.74
CA ARG A 124 -12.48 12.30 2.17
C ARG A 124 -13.02 10.94 2.59
N ARG A 125 -12.24 10.23 3.40
CA ARG A 125 -12.72 9.03 4.10
C ARG A 125 -13.70 9.46 5.19
N THR A 126 -14.73 8.67 5.41
CA THR A 126 -15.66 8.83 6.54
C THR A 126 -15.29 7.82 7.62
N SER A 127 -15.11 8.29 8.86
CA SER A 127 -14.90 7.42 10.03
C SER A 127 -16.20 7.00 10.71
N VAL A 128 -17.32 7.63 10.35
CA VAL A 128 -18.65 7.28 10.85
C VAL A 128 -19.04 5.90 10.33
N ARG A 129 -19.15 4.94 11.25
CA ARG A 129 -19.65 3.59 10.92
C ARG A 129 -21.16 3.68 10.68
N ARG A 130 -21.61 3.14 9.55
CA ARG A 130 -23.04 3.02 9.20
C ARG A 130 -23.61 1.63 9.48
N SER A 131 -22.74 0.69 9.79
CA SER A 131 -23.10 -0.67 10.19
C SER A 131 -22.43 -1.00 11.53
N VAL A 132 -23.10 -1.83 12.32
CA VAL A 132 -22.49 -2.43 13.50
C VAL A 132 -21.20 -3.14 13.08
N PRO A 133 -20.10 -3.03 13.85
CA PRO A 133 -18.92 -3.86 13.60
C PRO A 133 -19.33 -5.32 13.53
N GLN A 134 -18.63 -6.09 12.70
CA GLN A 134 -18.81 -7.53 12.67
C GLN A 134 -18.32 -8.11 14.00
N GLY A 135 -19.23 -8.17 14.97
CA GLY A 135 -19.10 -8.93 16.20
C GLY A 135 -19.85 -10.25 16.01
N GLN A 136 -19.34 -11.31 16.61
CA GLN A 136 -20.10 -12.55 16.67
C GLN A 136 -21.29 -12.35 17.61
N ASP A 137 -22.47 -12.81 17.19
CA ASP A 137 -23.64 -12.89 18.08
C ASP A 137 -23.26 -13.75 19.29
N ARG A 138 -23.40 -13.20 20.50
CA ARG A 138 -22.98 -13.85 21.74
C ARG A 138 -23.70 -15.19 21.93
N GLU A 139 -24.95 -15.31 21.52
CA GLU A 139 -25.70 -16.56 21.61
C GLU A 139 -25.20 -17.58 20.58
N HIS A 140 -24.84 -17.12 19.38
CA HIS A 140 -24.16 -17.96 18.40
C HIS A 140 -22.80 -18.47 18.91
N VAL A 141 -22.00 -17.62 19.55
CA VAL A 141 -20.70 -18.01 20.12
C VAL A 141 -20.87 -19.05 21.23
N LYS A 142 -21.87 -18.89 22.11
CA LYS A 142 -22.17 -19.88 23.15
C LYS A 142 -22.50 -21.25 22.55
N ARG A 143 -23.35 -21.30 21.52
CA ARG A 143 -23.68 -22.56 20.82
C ARG A 143 -22.45 -23.21 20.19
N VAL A 144 -21.58 -22.42 19.56
CA VAL A 144 -20.31 -22.93 19.01
C VAL A 144 -19.42 -23.51 20.12
N LEU A 145 -19.31 -22.82 21.26
CA LEU A 145 -18.55 -23.32 22.42
C LEU A 145 -19.13 -24.63 22.97
N GLU A 146 -20.46 -24.72 23.10
CA GLU A 146 -21.13 -25.94 23.56
C GLU A 146 -20.83 -27.13 22.65
N VAL A 147 -20.91 -26.93 21.33
CA VAL A 147 -20.59 -27.95 20.33
C VAL A 147 -19.10 -28.36 20.41
N LEU A 148 -18.18 -27.39 20.47
CA LEU A 148 -16.74 -27.68 20.54
C LEU A 148 -16.37 -28.45 21.82
N CYS A 149 -16.95 -28.08 22.97
CA CYS A 149 -16.76 -28.79 24.23
C CYS A 149 -17.34 -30.21 24.19
N ALA A 150 -18.53 -30.39 23.62
CA ALA A 150 -19.17 -31.70 23.49
C ALA A 150 -18.37 -32.68 22.63
N HIS A 151 -17.62 -32.18 21.64
CA HIS A 151 -16.77 -32.99 20.76
C HIS A 151 -15.32 -33.15 21.25
N GLN A 152 -15.02 -32.84 22.53
CA GLN A 152 -13.68 -32.92 23.13
C GLN A 152 -12.57 -32.27 22.29
N GLN A 153 -12.90 -31.21 21.55
CA GLN A 153 -11.89 -30.41 20.88
C GLN A 153 -11.22 -29.53 21.94
N PRO A 154 -9.92 -29.71 22.23
CA PRO A 154 -9.26 -28.91 23.26
C PRO A 154 -9.26 -27.43 22.88
N ARG A 155 -9.35 -26.56 23.89
CA ARG A 155 -9.28 -25.11 23.78
C ARG A 155 -7.97 -24.62 23.17
#